data_AF-K2NWN1-F1
#
_entry.id   AF-K2NWN1-F1
#
_cell.length_a   1.000
_cell.length_b   1.000
_cell.length_c   1.000
_cell.angle_alpha   90.00
_cell.angle_beta   90.00
_cell.angle_gamma   90.00
#
_symmetry.space_group_name_H-M   'P 1'
#
loop_
_entity.id
_entity.type
_entity.pdbx_description
1 polymer ?
#
loop_
_entity_poly.entity_id
_entity_poly.type
_entity_poly.pdbx_seq_one_letter_code
_entity_poly.pdbx_strand_id
1 'polypeptide(L)' 'MNLDEVMEKINTLISEYDFPLSVLQDVNQRLNDCQEVGYAKQQLRYLQNIKKSMEVQDEEV' A
#
# COMPACT_ATOMS: atom_id res chain seq x y z
N MET A 1 12.44 -6.66 -8.52
CA MET A 1 11.00 -6.42 -8.35
C MET A 1 10.24 -6.72 -9.62
N ASN A 2 9.96 -8.02 -9.75
CA ASN A 2 8.85 -8.59 -10.49
C ASN A 2 7.52 -8.33 -9.74
N LEU A 3 6.40 -8.86 -10.24
CA LEU A 3 5.08 -8.65 -9.63
C LEU A 3 4.98 -9.28 -8.23
N ASP A 4 5.43 -10.52 -8.07
CA ASP A 4 5.33 -11.26 -6.81
C ASP A 4 6.07 -10.55 -5.67
N GLU A 5 7.30 -10.09 -5.91
CA GLU A 5 8.10 -9.33 -4.95
C GLU A 5 7.43 -8.01 -4.54
N VAL A 6 6.62 -7.40 -5.41
CA VAL A 6 5.87 -6.18 -5.09
C VAL A 6 4.63 -6.50 -4.28
N MET A 7 3.91 -7.56 -4.64
CA MET A 7 2.74 -8.04 -3.91
C MET A 7 3.09 -8.48 -2.49
N GLU A 8 4.22 -9.16 -2.30
CA GLU A 8 4.73 -9.53 -0.98
C GLU A 8 4.95 -8.30 -0.11
N LYS A 9 5.60 -7.25 -0.65
CA LYS A 9 5.81 -5.99 0.09
C LYS A 9 4.51 -5.27 0.44
N ILE A 10 3.52 -5.30 -0.46
CA ILE A 10 2.19 -4.74 -0.19
C ILE A 10 1.54 -5.50 0.96
N ASN A 11 1.57 -6.83 0.93
CA ASN A 11 0.98 -7.67 1.97
C ASN A 11 1.66 -7.46 3.33
N THR A 12 3.00 -7.43 3.36
CA THR A 12 3.76 -7.10 4.58
C THR A 12 3.34 -5.75 5.14
N LEU A 13 3.31 -4.72 4.29
CA LEU A 13 2.96 -3.37 4.72
C LEU A 13 1.53 -3.30 5.29
N ILE A 14 0.56 -3.94 4.64
CA ILE A 14 -0.82 -4.01 5.10
C ILE A 14 -0.96 -4.80 6.42
N SER A 15 -0.12 -5.83 6.62
CA SER A 15 -0.16 -6.61 7.87
C SER A 15 0.49 -5.91 9.06
N GLU A 16 1.44 -5.01 8.81
CA GLU A 16 2.20 -4.31 9.85
C GLU A 16 1.55 -2.98 10.27
N TYR A 17 0.68 -2.40 9.44
CA TYR A 17 0.08 -1.08 9.66
C TYR A 17 -1.44 -1.12 9.55
N ASP A 18 -2.11 -0.41 10.46
CA ASP A 18 -3.57 -0.33 10.49
C ASP A 18 -4.09 0.74 9.51
N PHE A 19 -4.01 0.45 8.21
CA PHE A 19 -4.51 1.35 7.18
C PHE A 19 -6.03 1.52 7.26
N PRO A 20 -6.57 2.70 6.92
CA PRO A 20 -8.00 2.89 6.77
C PRO A 20 -8.61 1.88 5.80
N LEU A 21 -9.77 1.33 6.14
CA LEU A 21 -10.47 0.34 5.31
C LEU A 21 -10.67 0.82 3.86
N SER A 22 -10.94 2.11 3.66
CA SER A 22 -11.09 2.71 2.33
C SER A 22 -9.82 2.60 1.49
N VAL A 23 -8.64 2.75 2.09
CA VAL A 23 -7.34 2.60 1.43
C VAL A 23 -7.11 1.15 1.03
N LEU A 24 -7.42 0.20 1.92
CA LEU A 24 -7.30 -1.23 1.63
C LEU A 24 -8.21 -1.67 0.48
N GLN A 25 -9.46 -1.18 0.47
CA GLN A 25 -10.42 -1.47 -0.59
C GLN A 25 -9.97 -0.89 -1.95
N ASP A 26 -9.49 0.35 -1.98
CA ASP A 26 -9.01 0.99 -3.21
C ASP A 26 -7.79 0.25 -3.79
N VAL A 27 -6.80 -0.08 -2.96
CA VAL A 27 -5.62 -0.83 -3.40
C VAL A 27 -6.00 -2.21 -3.90
N ASN A 28 -6.87 -2.93 -3.18
CA ASN A 28 -7.32 -4.25 -3.60
C ASN A 28 -8.07 -4.21 -4.94
N GLN A 29 -8.97 -3.23 -5.14
CA GLN A 29 -9.67 -3.09 -6.41
C GLN A 29 -8.69 -2.83 -7.56
N ARG A 30 -7.76 -1.90 -7.39
CA ARG A 30 -6.75 -1.53 -8.38
C ARG A 30 -5.84 -2.70 -8.78
N LEU A 31 -5.42 -3.52 -7.82
CA LEU A 31 -4.58 -4.69 -8.08
C LEU A 31 -5.34 -5.82 -8.78
N ASN A 32 -6.66 -5.93 -8.55
CA ASN A 32 -7.51 -6.85 -9.30
C ASN A 32 -7.78 -6.37 -10.73
N ASP A 33 -7.93 -5.05 -10.94
CA ASP A 33 -8.19 -4.47 -12.26
C ASP A 33 -6.95 -4.50 -13.18
N CYS A 34 -5.74 -4.44 -12.62
CA CYS A 34 -4.50 -4.41 -13.39
C CYS A 34 -3.35 -5.16 -12.70
N GLN A 35 -2.99 -6.32 -13.27
CA GLN A 35 -1.90 -7.19 -12.80
C GLN A 35 -0.55 -6.87 -13.46
N GLU A 36 -0.26 -5.59 -13.68
CA GLU A 36 1.04 -5.15 -14.18
C GLU A 36 1.98 -4.73 -13.05
N VAL A 37 3.25 -5.15 -13.13
CA VAL A 37 4.27 -4.81 -12.13
C VAL A 37 4.45 -3.30 -11.94
N GLY A 38 4.31 -2.52 -13.02
CA GLY A 38 4.39 -1.07 -12.97
C GLY A 38 3.26 -0.48 -12.13
N TYR A 39 2.06 -1.02 -12.28
CA TYR A 39 0.88 -0.58 -11.56
C TYR A 39 0.92 -1.01 -10.09
N ALA A 40 1.33 -2.24 -9.80
CA ALA A 40 1.54 -2.71 -8.44
C ALA A 40 2.57 -1.85 -7.67
N LYS A 41 3.65 -1.41 -8.33
CA LYS A 41 4.64 -0.48 -7.74
C LYS A 41 4.03 0.88 -7.39
N GLN A 42 3.06 1.36 -8.18
CA GLN A 42 2.35 2.60 -7.86
C GLN A 42 1.51 2.43 -6.59
N GLN A 43 0.83 1.28 -6.43
CA GLN A 43 0.05 0.99 -5.22
C GLN A 43 0.92 0.86 -3.98
N LEU A 44 2.07 0.17 -4.09
CA LEU A 44 3.04 0.10 -3.00
C LEU A 44 3.52 1.50 -2.56
N ARG A 45 3.85 2.38 -3.52
CA ARG A 45 4.27 3.75 -3.20
C ARG A 45 3.15 4.55 -2.54
N TYR A 46 1.91 4.37 -2.99
CA TYR A 46 0.75 5.02 -2.38
C TYR A 46 0.60 4.64 -0.90
N LEU A 47 0.63 3.34 -0.58
CA LEU A 47 0.57 2.86 0.81
C LEU A 47 1.73 3.40 1.67
N GLN A 48 2.96 3.43 1.13
CA GLN A 48 4.11 4.01 1.84
C GLN A 48 3.92 5.49 2.17
N ASN A 49 3.30 6.26 1.27
CA ASN A 49 2.99 7.66 1.52
C ASN A 49 1.91 7.81 2.60
N ILE A 50 0.85 6.99 2.56
CA ILE A 50 -0.19 7.01 3.60
C ILE A 50 0.41 6.69 4.96
N LYS A 51 1.23 5.63 5.06
CA LYS A 51 1.96 5.27 6.28
C LYS A 51 2.74 6.48 6.81
N LYS A 52 3.54 7.13 5.96
CA LYS A 52 4.34 8.30 6.35
C LYS A 52 3.45 9.45 6.84
N SER A 53 2.31 9.68 6.20
CA SER A 53 1.35 10.70 6.62
C SER A 53 0.68 10.39 7.95
N MET A 54 0.51 9.11 8.31
CA MET A 54 0.00 8.69 9.61
C MET A 54 1.07 8.89 10.70
N GLU A 55 2.32 8.50 10.45
CA GLU A 55 3.43 8.68 11.39
C GLU A 55 3.67 10.17 11.74
N VAL A 56 3.48 11.08 10.77
CA VAL A 56 3.61 12.53 11.01
C VAL A 56 2.48 13.08 11.89
N GLN A 57 1.31 12.42 11.95
CA GLN A 57 0.20 12.85 12.82
C GLN A 57 0.39 12.43 14.28
N ASP A 58 1.19 11.39 14.53
CA ASP A 58 1.47 10.89 15.88
C ASP A 58 2.59 11.69 16.60
N GLU A 59 3.41 12.46 15.88
CA GLU A 59 4.52 13.25 16.44
C GLU A 59 4.14 14.67 16.89
N GLU A 60 2.94 15.17 16.59
CA GLU A 60 2.46 16.53 16.96
C GLU A 60 1.66 16.59 18.29
N VAL A 61 1.70 15.54 19.12
CA VAL A 61 0.98 15.47 20.42
C VAL A 61 1.91 15.59 21.63
#